data_AF-A0A0U3TKS4-F1
#
_entry.id   AF-A0A0U3TKS4-F1
#
_cell.length_a   1.000
_cell.length_b   1.000
_cell.length_c   1.000
_cell.angle_alpha   90.00
_cell.angle_beta   90.00
_cell.angle_gamma   90.00
#
_symmetry.space_group_name_H-M   'P 1'
#
loop_
_entity.id
_entity.type
_entity.pdbx_description
1 polymer ?
#
loop_
_entity_poly.entity_id
_entity_poly.type
_entity_poly.pdbx_seq_one_letter_code
_entity_poly.pdbx_strand_id
1 'polypeptide(L)'
;MERPAPGRHAHDGVPQRPAGGPAGLLNDSPRVTCSTSDLLPRPTKRRPPAQPVSGSGRAHAVLARDLRCRKADTATAGIPTEPRPTGLTGVTEVSIESASVPPEPAPSRHGTPRPRTAPTHSEQQRSRSLTGLPGSQEVPVKMLINVPETVVADALRGMAAAHPELTVDVENRVIVRSDAPVAGKVALVSGGGSGHEPLHGGFVGPGMLSAACPGEVFTSPVPDQMVRAAAAVDSGAGVLFVVKNYTGDVLNFDMAAELAEDEGIQVAKVLVDDDVAVTDSLYTAGRRGTGATLFVEKIAGAAADEGRPLEQVEAIARRVNEASRSFGVALSACTTPAKGSPTFDLPAGELELGIGIHGEPGRERRPMMTSGEIAEAAVDAVLTDLNPRNPVLVLVNGMGATPLLELYGFNAEVQRVLGERGTAVARTLVGNYVTSLDMAGASVTLCEIDEELLGLWDAPVRTPGLRWGM
;
A
#
# COMPACT_ATOMS: atom_id res chain seq x y z
N MET A 1 -30.18 -63.44 11.94
CA MET A 1 -30.88 -63.45 13.23
C MET A 1 -30.33 -62.30 14.06
N GLU A 2 -31.05 -61.31 14.55
CA GLU A 2 -32.34 -60.70 14.24
C GLU A 2 -32.25 -59.35 14.96
N ARG A 3 -32.44 -58.25 14.24
CA ARG A 3 -32.68 -56.93 14.85
C ARG A 3 -34.20 -56.75 14.90
N PRO A 4 -34.80 -56.24 15.99
CA PRO A 4 -36.16 -55.73 15.93
C PRO A 4 -36.16 -54.27 15.47
N ALA A 5 -37.09 -53.96 14.56
CA ALA A 5 -37.43 -52.63 14.06
C ALA A 5 -38.76 -52.15 14.74
N PRO A 6 -39.43 -51.07 14.29
CA PRO A 6 -39.62 -49.84 15.10
C PRO A 6 -41.09 -49.54 15.44
N GLY A 7 -41.30 -48.63 16.40
CA GLY A 7 -42.63 -48.09 16.75
C GLY A 7 -43.06 -46.92 15.85
N ARG A 8 -44.30 -46.98 15.36
CA ARG A 8 -45.02 -45.98 14.56
C ARG A 8 -46.10 -45.27 15.41
N HIS A 9 -46.37 -43.99 15.13
CA HIS A 9 -47.68 -43.30 15.17
C HIS A 9 -47.50 -41.99 14.35
N ALA A 10 -48.05 -41.82 13.13
CA ALA A 10 -49.38 -41.28 12.74
C ALA A 10 -49.76 -39.96 13.47
N HIS A 11 -50.40 -38.92 12.91
CA HIS A 11 -50.67 -38.29 11.59
C HIS A 11 -51.60 -37.07 11.92
N ASP A 12 -51.76 -36.11 11.00
CA ASP A 12 -52.74 -34.97 10.98
C ASP A 12 -52.26 -33.65 11.61
N GLY A 13 -52.39 -32.46 11.01
CA GLY A 13 -53.00 -32.02 9.75
C GLY A 13 -52.72 -30.52 9.52
N VAL A 14 -52.72 -30.10 8.25
CA VAL A 14 -52.52 -28.73 7.75
C VAL A 14 -53.86 -27.95 7.78
N PRO A 15 -53.83 -26.59 7.78
CA PRO A 15 -54.69 -25.89 6.82
C PRO A 15 -54.01 -24.72 6.09
N GLN A 16 -54.45 -24.54 4.85
CA GLN A 16 -54.06 -23.51 3.87
C GLN A 16 -54.77 -22.15 4.09
N ARG A 17 -54.21 -21.12 3.43
CA ARG A 17 -54.63 -19.70 3.33
C ARG A 17 -56.06 -19.48 2.79
N PRO A 18 -56.53 -18.23 2.82
CA PRO A 18 -56.89 -17.60 1.54
C PRO A 18 -56.40 -16.14 1.37
N ALA A 19 -56.41 -15.69 0.12
CA ALA A 19 -56.00 -14.38 -0.40
C ALA A 19 -57.17 -13.39 -0.49
N GLY A 20 -56.86 -12.08 -0.50
CA GLY A 20 -57.79 -11.05 -1.03
C GLY A 20 -57.50 -9.59 -0.64
N GLY A 21 -56.80 -8.86 -1.53
CA GLY A 21 -57.16 -7.50 -2.02
C GLY A 21 -56.97 -6.23 -1.15
N PRO A 22 -56.90 -5.03 -1.78
CA PRO A 22 -55.96 -3.97 -1.37
C PRO A 22 -56.56 -2.59 -0.98
N ALA A 23 -55.82 -1.83 -0.18
CA ALA A 23 -55.74 -0.35 -0.02
C ALA A 23 -54.87 -0.11 1.26
N GLY A 24 -53.99 0.87 1.45
CA GLY A 24 -53.67 2.14 0.82
C GLY A 24 -53.16 3.06 1.95
N LEU A 25 -51.95 3.61 1.78
CA LEU A 25 -51.43 4.87 2.34
C LEU A 25 -50.98 5.00 3.83
N LEU A 26 -49.77 5.60 3.92
CA LEU A 26 -49.24 6.58 4.89
C LEU A 26 -48.38 6.11 6.10
N ASN A 27 -47.10 6.52 6.00
CA ASN A 27 -46.22 7.16 7.00
C ASN A 27 -46.25 6.72 8.47
N ASP A 28 -45.07 6.38 9.03
CA ASP A 28 -44.34 7.34 9.87
C ASP A 28 -42.96 6.83 10.30
N SER A 29 -41.96 7.70 10.15
CA SER A 29 -40.60 7.60 10.68
C SER A 29 -40.53 8.27 12.05
N PRO A 30 -39.74 7.78 13.02
CA PRO A 30 -39.56 8.51 14.28
C PRO A 30 -38.47 9.58 14.14
N ARG A 31 -38.87 10.85 14.07
CA ARG A 31 -38.04 12.01 14.42
C ARG A 31 -38.23 12.30 15.91
N VAL A 32 -37.15 12.25 16.67
CA VAL A 32 -37.10 12.79 18.04
C VAL A 32 -36.58 14.23 17.97
N THR A 33 -37.46 15.17 18.32
CA THR A 33 -37.17 16.59 18.54
C THR A 33 -36.65 16.80 19.95
N CYS A 34 -35.62 17.63 20.14
CA CYS A 34 -35.27 18.19 21.43
C CYS A 34 -35.37 19.72 21.39
N SER A 35 -36.01 20.26 22.42
CA SER A 35 -36.47 21.65 22.57
C SER A 35 -35.36 22.58 23.04
N THR A 36 -35.37 23.80 22.50
CA THR A 36 -34.71 25.00 23.06
C THR A 36 -35.37 25.44 24.35
N SER A 37 -34.57 25.68 25.40
CA SER A 37 -34.87 26.57 26.53
C SER A 37 -33.56 27.10 27.11
N ASP A 38 -33.52 28.42 27.29
CA ASP A 38 -32.43 29.25 27.81
C ASP A 38 -31.86 28.79 29.17
N LEU A 39 -30.56 29.04 29.39
CA LEU A 39 -29.99 29.61 30.63
C LEU A 39 -28.47 29.85 30.48
N LEU A 40 -28.09 31.12 30.35
CA LEU A 40 -26.71 31.64 30.48
C LEU A 40 -26.30 31.75 31.97
N PRO A 41 -24.99 31.64 32.28
CA PRO A 41 -24.39 32.50 33.31
C PRO A 41 -23.22 33.35 32.80
N ARG A 42 -23.15 34.57 33.34
CA ARG A 42 -22.20 35.67 33.05
C ARG A 42 -20.74 35.37 33.47
N PRO A 43 -19.74 36.06 32.89
CA PRO A 43 -18.33 35.85 33.19
C PRO A 43 -17.87 36.60 34.45
N THR A 44 -17.15 35.91 35.35
CA THR A 44 -16.47 36.54 36.48
C THR A 44 -15.00 36.81 36.18
N LYS A 45 -14.65 38.10 36.16
CA LYS A 45 -13.26 38.60 36.20
C LYS A 45 -12.63 38.26 37.57
N ARG A 46 -11.44 37.67 37.58
CA ARG A 46 -10.54 37.70 38.75
C ARG A 46 -9.13 38.14 38.32
N ARG A 47 -8.65 39.19 38.99
CA ARG A 47 -7.27 39.70 38.96
C ARG A 47 -6.32 38.75 39.73
N PRO A 48 -5.05 38.63 39.35
CA PRO A 48 -4.00 38.16 40.25
C PRO A 48 -3.33 39.33 41.02
N PRO A 49 -2.74 39.07 42.20
CA PRO A 49 -2.07 40.07 43.01
C PRO A 49 -0.61 40.30 42.60
N ALA A 50 -0.05 41.41 43.08
CA ALA A 50 1.28 41.91 42.78
C ALA A 50 2.33 41.59 43.87
N GLN A 51 3.57 41.30 43.41
CA GLN A 51 4.92 41.58 43.97
C GLN A 51 5.47 40.77 45.19
N PRO A 52 6.81 40.76 45.46
CA PRO A 52 7.99 41.27 44.71
C PRO A 52 9.27 40.35 44.61
N VAL A 53 10.08 40.64 43.56
CA VAL A 53 11.56 40.82 43.43
C VAL A 53 12.61 39.91 44.14
N SER A 54 13.46 39.25 43.33
CA SER A 54 14.95 39.32 43.26
C SER A 54 15.45 38.21 42.32
N GLY A 55 16.48 38.26 41.47
CA GLY A 55 17.52 39.22 41.10
C GLY A 55 18.58 38.46 40.26
N SER A 56 19.28 39.17 39.35
CA SER A 56 20.39 38.73 38.45
C SER A 56 19.98 37.94 37.19
N GLY A 57 20.45 38.21 35.96
CA GLY A 57 21.38 39.21 35.42
C GLY A 57 21.91 38.74 34.05
N ARG A 58 22.12 39.70 33.12
CA ARG A 58 22.78 39.63 31.77
C ARG A 58 21.90 39.11 30.62
N ALA A 59 21.37 39.96 29.71
CA ALA A 59 21.98 40.82 28.68
C ALA A 59 22.50 40.07 27.44
N HIS A 60 21.82 40.18 26.29
CA HIS A 60 22.32 40.93 25.11
C HIS A 60 21.34 40.93 23.90
N ALA A 61 21.01 42.15 23.49
CA ALA A 61 20.81 42.71 22.14
C ALA A 61 19.95 41.98 21.06
N VAL A 62 18.82 42.65 20.80
CA VAL A 62 18.01 42.68 19.58
C VAL A 62 18.75 43.38 18.44
N LEU A 63 18.59 42.91 17.19
CA LEU A 63 18.85 43.69 15.99
C LEU A 63 17.71 43.49 14.98
N ALA A 64 16.86 44.51 14.87
CA ALA A 64 15.85 44.66 13.83
C ALA A 64 16.48 45.30 12.58
N ARG A 65 16.05 44.87 11.39
CA ARG A 65 16.26 45.59 10.14
C ARG A 65 14.94 45.61 9.35
N ASP A 66 14.33 46.79 9.33
CA ASP A 66 13.36 47.21 8.32
C ASP A 66 14.09 47.65 7.04
N LEU A 67 13.55 47.34 5.86
CA LEU A 67 13.52 48.26 4.71
C LEU A 67 12.64 47.75 3.53
N ARG A 68 11.41 48.30 3.49
CA ARG A 68 10.67 48.91 2.37
C ARG A 68 10.45 48.18 1.02
N CYS A 69 9.16 48.11 0.67
CA CYS A 69 8.56 48.00 -0.67
C CYS A 69 9.00 49.10 -1.67
N ARG A 70 9.03 48.74 -2.97
CA ARG A 70 8.61 49.60 -4.10
C ARG A 70 7.88 48.76 -5.18
N LYS A 71 6.90 49.39 -5.82
CA LYS A 71 6.05 48.90 -6.93
C LYS A 71 6.64 49.25 -8.31
N ALA A 72 6.26 48.41 -9.29
CA ALA A 72 5.87 48.65 -10.70
C ALA A 72 6.85 49.35 -11.68
N ASP A 73 7.10 48.72 -12.83
CA ASP A 73 6.40 49.07 -14.08
C ASP A 73 6.67 48.08 -15.23
N THR A 74 5.67 47.97 -16.10
CA THR A 74 5.54 47.24 -17.36
C THR A 74 6.39 47.81 -18.50
N ALA A 75 6.93 46.97 -19.40
CA ALA A 75 7.06 47.28 -20.83
C ALA A 75 7.35 46.04 -21.71
N THR A 76 6.72 46.08 -22.88
CA THR A 76 6.58 45.13 -24.00
C THR A 76 7.79 44.98 -24.95
N ALA A 77 7.80 43.83 -25.63
CA ALA A 77 8.15 43.55 -27.04
C ALA A 77 9.62 43.63 -27.55
N GLY A 78 10.04 42.54 -28.22
CA GLY A 78 11.17 42.55 -29.17
C GLY A 78 11.67 41.16 -29.59
N ILE A 79 11.17 40.64 -30.72
CA ILE A 79 11.71 39.49 -31.47
C ILE A 79 12.97 39.94 -32.25
N PRO A 80 13.99 39.07 -32.41
CA PRO A 80 14.50 38.71 -33.75
C PRO A 80 14.93 37.22 -33.85
N THR A 81 14.27 36.43 -34.71
CA THR A 81 14.77 35.85 -35.98
C THR A 81 16.09 35.05 -35.94
N GLU A 82 16.00 33.77 -36.34
CA GLU A 82 17.07 32.81 -36.65
C GLU A 82 18.11 33.31 -37.68
N PRO A 83 19.24 32.57 -37.79
CA PRO A 83 19.49 31.92 -39.08
C PRO A 83 19.96 30.46 -38.97
N ARG A 84 19.43 29.59 -39.85
CA ARG A 84 20.09 28.36 -40.34
C ARG A 84 21.34 28.71 -41.18
N PRO A 85 22.31 27.80 -41.37
CA PRO A 85 22.25 26.91 -42.54
C PRO A 85 22.84 25.48 -42.35
N THR A 86 22.29 24.53 -43.14
CA THR A 86 22.91 23.39 -43.89
C THR A 86 24.15 22.69 -43.31
N GLY A 87 24.29 21.37 -43.21
CA GLY A 87 23.92 20.24 -44.08
C GLY A 87 25.07 19.20 -44.06
N LEU A 88 24.85 18.01 -44.65
CA LEU A 88 25.80 16.87 -44.87
C LEU A 88 25.83 15.79 -43.77
N THR A 89 25.11 14.66 -43.94
CA THR A 89 25.51 13.39 -44.59
C THR A 89 26.63 12.62 -43.86
N GLY A 90 26.33 11.40 -43.40
CA GLY A 90 27.34 10.44 -42.95
C GLY A 90 26.73 9.24 -42.22
N VAL A 91 26.28 8.25 -43.00
CA VAL A 91 25.96 6.90 -42.51
C VAL A 91 27.27 6.15 -42.30
N THR A 92 27.44 5.49 -41.15
CA THR A 92 28.39 4.38 -41.02
C THR A 92 27.86 3.37 -40.01
N GLU A 93 27.42 2.22 -40.53
CA GLU A 93 27.26 0.97 -39.80
C GLU A 93 28.65 0.47 -39.36
N VAL A 94 28.73 -0.06 -38.14
CA VAL A 94 29.89 -0.85 -37.68
C VAL A 94 29.40 -2.26 -37.39
N SER A 95 29.71 -3.17 -38.30
CA SER A 95 29.66 -4.62 -38.09
C SER A 95 30.85 -5.06 -37.24
N ILE A 96 30.61 -5.89 -36.22
CA ILE A 96 31.66 -6.57 -35.47
C ILE A 96 31.54 -8.06 -35.77
N GLU A 97 32.45 -8.57 -36.58
CA GLU A 97 32.66 -10.01 -36.79
C GLU A 97 33.62 -10.58 -35.74
N SER A 98 33.30 -11.83 -35.39
CA SER A 98 33.94 -12.74 -34.45
C SER A 98 35.39 -13.10 -34.79
N ALA A 99 36.24 -13.19 -33.76
CA ALA A 99 37.54 -13.87 -33.83
C ALA A 99 37.61 -15.01 -32.80
N SER A 100 37.76 -16.23 -33.31
CA SER A 100 38.00 -17.49 -32.59
C SER A 100 39.46 -17.65 -32.15
N VAL A 101 39.70 -18.18 -30.95
CA VAL A 101 41.03 -18.49 -30.39
C VAL A 101 41.06 -19.96 -29.88
N PRO A 102 42.20 -20.70 -29.99
CA PRO A 102 42.27 -22.16 -30.16
C PRO A 102 42.45 -22.99 -28.84
N PRO A 103 42.46 -24.34 -28.90
CA PRO A 103 42.19 -25.21 -27.74
C PRO A 103 43.43 -25.57 -26.87
N GLU A 104 43.14 -25.98 -25.64
CA GLU A 104 44.07 -26.36 -24.56
C GLU A 104 44.93 -27.62 -24.82
N PRO A 105 46.10 -27.76 -24.14
CA PRO A 105 46.98 -28.91 -24.30
C PRO A 105 46.62 -30.10 -23.39
N ALA A 106 46.88 -31.31 -23.90
CA ALA A 106 46.62 -32.61 -23.27
C ALA A 106 47.61 -32.96 -22.12
N PRO A 107 47.20 -33.78 -21.13
CA PRO A 107 48.10 -34.25 -20.08
C PRO A 107 48.90 -35.50 -20.49
N SER A 108 50.13 -35.56 -19.97
CA SER A 108 51.16 -36.56 -20.21
C SER A 108 50.88 -37.92 -19.55
N ARG A 109 51.30 -39.00 -20.22
CA ARG A 109 51.30 -40.38 -19.72
C ARG A 109 52.72 -40.81 -19.39
N HIS A 110 53.00 -41.30 -18.18
CA HIS A 110 54.07 -42.28 -17.91
C HIS A 110 53.80 -43.08 -16.63
N GLY A 111 53.89 -44.41 -16.73
CA GLY A 111 53.79 -45.36 -15.61
C GLY A 111 53.45 -46.79 -16.07
N THR A 112 54.48 -47.64 -16.19
CA THR A 112 54.49 -49.02 -16.71
C THR A 112 53.90 -50.11 -15.78
N PRO A 113 53.63 -51.35 -16.27
CA PRO A 113 52.63 -52.28 -15.71
C PRO A 113 53.22 -53.47 -14.91
N ARG A 114 52.42 -54.08 -14.01
CA ARG A 114 52.57 -55.47 -13.49
C ARG A 114 51.40 -55.87 -12.54
N PRO A 115 51.19 -57.17 -12.24
CA PRO A 115 50.35 -58.11 -12.98
C PRO A 115 48.99 -58.42 -12.31
N ARG A 116 48.11 -59.08 -13.06
CA ARG A 116 46.77 -59.54 -12.66
C ARG A 116 46.80 -60.48 -11.45
N THR A 117 45.97 -60.18 -10.45
CA THR A 117 45.42 -61.14 -9.49
C THR A 117 43.91 -60.98 -9.46
N ALA A 118 43.17 -62.06 -9.77
CA ALA A 118 41.71 -62.08 -9.75
C ALA A 118 41.20 -62.13 -8.29
N PRO A 119 40.25 -61.28 -7.88
CA PRO A 119 39.58 -61.46 -6.60
C PRO A 119 38.42 -62.45 -6.73
N THR A 120 38.38 -63.35 -5.75
CA THR A 120 37.38 -64.38 -5.49
C THR A 120 36.03 -63.79 -5.10
N HIS A 121 34.95 -64.50 -5.45
CA HIS A 121 33.58 -64.23 -5.04
C HIS A 121 33.43 -64.21 -3.51
N SER A 122 33.46 -63.04 -2.84
CA SER A 122 32.76 -62.80 -1.56
C SER A 122 32.82 -61.36 -1.00
N GLU A 123 33.05 -60.31 -1.80
CA GLU A 123 32.98 -58.90 -1.30
C GLU A 123 32.08 -57.99 -2.13
N GLN A 124 31.09 -58.55 -2.84
CA GLN A 124 29.97 -57.80 -3.40
C GLN A 124 28.84 -57.66 -2.36
N GLN A 125 29.11 -57.02 -1.23
CA GLN A 125 28.05 -56.61 -0.31
C GLN A 125 28.47 -55.49 0.65
N ARG A 126 29.19 -54.47 0.17
CA ARG A 126 29.42 -53.23 0.95
C ARG A 126 29.86 -52.04 0.07
N SER A 127 29.14 -51.78 -1.02
CA SER A 127 29.08 -50.43 -1.64
C SER A 127 27.86 -50.33 -2.55
N ARG A 128 26.65 -50.42 -1.96
CA ARG A 128 25.49 -49.86 -2.65
C ARG A 128 25.58 -48.36 -2.46
N SER A 129 25.87 -47.67 -3.55
CA SER A 129 25.67 -46.24 -3.68
C SER A 129 24.27 -45.89 -3.17
N LEU A 130 24.21 -44.95 -2.24
CA LEU A 130 22.99 -44.18 -1.96
C LEU A 130 22.72 -43.30 -3.20
N THR A 131 22.30 -43.92 -4.29
CA THR A 131 21.78 -43.26 -5.49
C THR A 131 20.29 -43.55 -5.51
N GLY A 132 19.49 -42.54 -5.17
CA GLY A 132 18.04 -42.60 -5.21
C GLY A 132 17.34 -42.18 -3.91
N LEU A 133 17.66 -41.01 -3.37
CA LEU A 133 16.62 -40.26 -2.66
C LEU A 133 15.64 -39.76 -3.73
N PRO A 134 14.31 -39.86 -3.54
CA PRO A 134 13.38 -39.26 -4.49
C PRO A 134 13.71 -37.77 -4.55
N GLY A 135 13.99 -37.27 -5.75
CA GLY A 135 14.15 -35.85 -5.98
C GLY A 135 13.00 -35.12 -5.32
N SER A 136 13.32 -34.05 -4.60
CA SER A 136 12.35 -33.04 -4.20
C SER A 136 11.43 -32.80 -5.39
N GLN A 137 10.20 -33.30 -5.33
CA GLN A 137 9.21 -32.96 -6.33
C GLN A 137 9.07 -31.45 -6.22
N GLU A 138 9.53 -30.72 -7.23
CA GLU A 138 9.21 -29.31 -7.36
C GLU A 138 7.68 -29.23 -7.31
N VAL A 139 7.17 -28.72 -6.19
CA VAL A 139 5.73 -28.52 -6.05
C VAL A 139 5.38 -27.46 -7.08
N PRO A 140 4.54 -27.77 -8.08
CA PRO A 140 4.25 -26.81 -9.13
C PRO A 140 3.59 -25.57 -8.53
N VAL A 141 4.01 -24.39 -8.99
CA VAL A 141 3.48 -23.08 -8.61
C VAL A 141 1.96 -23.09 -8.82
N LYS A 142 1.19 -22.80 -7.75
CA LYS A 142 -0.28 -22.78 -7.79
C LYS A 142 -0.79 -21.34 -7.90
N MET A 143 -0.70 -20.77 -9.09
CA MET A 143 -1.21 -19.42 -9.38
C MET A 143 -2.07 -19.42 -10.65
N LEU A 144 -3.10 -18.56 -10.69
CA LEU A 144 -3.91 -18.32 -11.88
C LEU A 144 -3.21 -17.30 -12.78
N ILE A 145 -2.16 -17.73 -13.48
CA ILE A 145 -1.36 -16.90 -14.38
C ILE A 145 -1.10 -17.65 -15.70
N ASN A 146 -0.82 -16.92 -16.77
CA ASN A 146 -0.36 -17.53 -18.02
C ASN A 146 1.13 -17.90 -17.89
N VAL A 147 1.99 -16.88 -17.74
CA VAL A 147 3.42 -17.00 -17.46
C VAL A 147 3.87 -15.87 -16.54
N PRO A 148 4.93 -16.04 -15.73
CA PRO A 148 5.42 -15.01 -14.82
C PRO A 148 5.73 -13.66 -15.48
N GLU A 149 6.24 -13.67 -16.72
CA GLU A 149 6.71 -12.47 -17.43
C GLU A 149 5.57 -11.56 -17.88
N THR A 150 4.37 -12.10 -18.09
CA THR A 150 3.21 -11.32 -18.55
C THR A 150 2.21 -11.04 -17.44
N VAL A 151 2.48 -11.47 -16.19
CA VAL A 151 1.49 -11.44 -15.10
C VAL A 151 0.92 -10.05 -14.85
N VAL A 152 1.76 -9.01 -14.83
CA VAL A 152 1.32 -7.63 -14.62
C VAL A 152 0.52 -7.13 -15.82
N ALA A 153 0.99 -7.37 -17.05
CA ALA A 153 0.28 -6.99 -18.26
C ALA A 153 -1.09 -7.69 -18.38
N ASP A 154 -1.17 -8.96 -18.00
CA ASP A 154 -2.42 -9.74 -17.98
C ASP A 154 -3.40 -9.18 -16.94
N ALA A 155 -2.92 -8.85 -15.74
CA ALA A 155 -3.72 -8.19 -14.72
C ALA A 155 -4.26 -6.84 -15.20
N LEU A 156 -3.43 -6.02 -15.87
CA LEU A 156 -3.85 -4.73 -16.42
C LEU A 156 -4.90 -4.88 -17.53
N ARG A 157 -4.77 -5.87 -18.42
CA ARG A 157 -5.83 -6.18 -19.40
C ARG A 157 -7.14 -6.56 -18.71
N GLY A 158 -7.06 -7.35 -17.64
CA GLY A 158 -8.22 -7.71 -16.81
C GLY A 158 -8.87 -6.48 -16.18
N MET A 159 -8.07 -5.58 -15.63
CA MET A 159 -8.54 -4.32 -15.04
C MET A 159 -9.23 -3.43 -16.07
N ALA A 160 -8.64 -3.26 -17.25
CA ALA A 160 -9.23 -2.51 -18.36
C ALA A 160 -10.59 -3.07 -18.80
N ALA A 161 -10.71 -4.40 -18.82
CA ALA A 161 -11.96 -5.07 -19.20
C ALA A 161 -13.06 -4.97 -18.12
N ALA A 162 -12.69 -4.93 -16.84
CA ALA A 162 -13.63 -4.87 -15.72
C ALA A 162 -14.11 -3.44 -15.40
N HIS A 163 -13.28 -2.43 -15.65
CA HIS A 163 -13.49 -1.05 -15.21
C HIS A 163 -13.43 -0.05 -16.37
N PRO A 164 -14.52 0.12 -17.14
CA PRO A 164 -14.56 1.06 -18.28
C PRO A 164 -14.42 2.53 -17.88
N GLU A 165 -14.55 2.85 -16.59
CA GLU A 165 -14.26 4.17 -16.00
C GLU A 165 -12.76 4.47 -15.87
N LEU A 166 -11.89 3.54 -16.28
CA LEU A 166 -10.43 3.69 -16.27
C LEU A 166 -9.87 3.61 -17.70
N THR A 167 -8.85 4.42 -17.96
CA THR A 167 -7.95 4.28 -19.11
C THR A 167 -6.71 3.53 -18.65
N VAL A 168 -6.53 2.29 -19.11
CA VAL A 168 -5.39 1.45 -18.74
C VAL A 168 -4.44 1.31 -19.93
N ASP A 169 -3.27 1.92 -19.82
CA ASP A 169 -2.16 1.74 -20.74
C ASP A 169 -1.35 0.51 -20.30
N VAL A 170 -1.64 -0.63 -20.94
CA VAL A 170 -0.99 -1.91 -20.62
C VAL A 170 0.49 -1.90 -20.98
N GLU A 171 0.87 -1.21 -22.06
CA GLU A 171 2.25 -1.20 -22.56
C GLU A 171 3.16 -0.38 -21.65
N ASN A 172 2.71 0.80 -21.25
CA ASN A 172 3.46 1.66 -20.33
C ASN A 172 3.14 1.39 -18.85
N ARG A 173 2.23 0.46 -18.56
CA ARG A 173 1.72 0.13 -17.22
C ARG A 173 1.35 1.40 -16.45
N VAL A 174 0.36 2.12 -16.97
CA VAL A 174 -0.23 3.30 -16.31
C VAL A 174 -1.75 3.13 -16.29
N ILE A 175 -2.35 3.37 -15.12
CA ILE A 175 -3.79 3.38 -14.93
C ILE A 175 -4.21 4.81 -14.66
N VAL A 176 -5.15 5.35 -15.43
CA VAL A 176 -5.64 6.72 -15.29
C VAL A 176 -7.16 6.71 -15.20
N ARG A 177 -7.75 7.66 -14.49
CA ARG A 177 -9.19 7.92 -14.59
C ARG A 177 -9.57 8.26 -16.04
N SER A 178 -10.71 7.75 -16.52
CA SER A 178 -11.17 8.05 -17.89
C SER A 178 -11.53 9.52 -18.12
N ASP A 179 -11.80 10.28 -17.05
CA ASP A 179 -12.14 11.71 -17.08
C ASP A 179 -10.96 12.64 -16.78
N ALA A 180 -9.73 12.12 -16.74
CA ALA A 180 -8.53 12.93 -16.57
C ALA A 180 -8.11 13.67 -17.86
N PRO A 181 -7.47 14.84 -17.76
CA PRO A 181 -7.28 15.62 -16.53
C PRO A 181 -8.57 16.29 -16.06
N VAL A 182 -8.77 16.38 -14.75
CA VAL A 182 -9.94 17.05 -14.16
C VAL A 182 -9.61 18.52 -13.95
N ALA A 183 -10.26 19.40 -14.73
CA ALA A 183 -9.95 20.83 -14.75
C ALA A 183 -9.94 21.48 -13.35
N GLY A 184 -8.84 22.16 -13.01
CA GLY A 184 -8.69 22.94 -11.78
C GLY A 184 -8.54 22.12 -10.49
N LYS A 185 -8.32 20.81 -10.59
CA LYS A 185 -8.13 19.91 -9.44
C LYS A 185 -6.67 19.44 -9.38
N VAL A 186 -6.08 19.49 -8.18
CA VAL A 186 -4.79 18.82 -7.90
C VAL A 186 -4.90 17.34 -8.22
N ALA A 187 -4.03 16.82 -9.08
CA ALA A 187 -4.01 15.40 -9.38
C ALA A 187 -3.20 14.63 -8.34
N LEU A 188 -3.61 13.40 -8.03
CA LEU A 188 -2.84 12.49 -7.19
C LEU A 188 -2.33 11.33 -8.03
N VAL A 189 -1.03 11.08 -7.96
CA VAL A 189 -0.37 9.92 -8.60
C VAL A 189 0.34 9.11 -7.53
N SER A 190 0.15 7.80 -7.58
CA SER A 190 0.83 6.85 -6.70
C SER A 190 1.35 5.68 -7.52
N GLY A 191 2.11 4.79 -6.89
CA GLY A 191 2.74 3.68 -7.61
C GLY A 191 3.64 2.83 -6.73
N GLY A 192 4.22 1.82 -7.35
CA GLY A 192 5.10 0.86 -6.72
C GLY A 192 5.04 -0.49 -7.40
N GLY A 193 5.71 -1.49 -6.81
CA GLY A 193 5.65 -2.85 -7.29
C GLY A 193 4.23 -3.41 -7.31
N SER A 194 3.93 -4.24 -8.31
CA SER A 194 2.69 -5.02 -8.36
C SER A 194 2.68 -6.12 -7.30
N GLY A 195 1.50 -6.66 -6.98
CA GLY A 195 1.33 -7.71 -5.96
C GLY A 195 0.77 -7.24 -4.62
N HIS A 196 0.30 -5.99 -4.56
CA HIS A 196 -0.35 -5.38 -3.39
C HIS A 196 -1.82 -5.04 -3.64
N GLU A 197 -2.41 -5.56 -4.73
CA GLU A 197 -3.75 -5.20 -5.17
C GLU A 197 -4.77 -5.39 -4.02
N PRO A 198 -5.72 -4.43 -3.84
CA PRO A 198 -6.06 -3.34 -4.76
C PRO A 198 -5.12 -2.13 -4.76
N LEU A 199 -4.15 -2.03 -3.85
CA LEU A 199 -3.14 -0.97 -3.87
C LEU A 199 -2.25 -1.09 -5.12
N HIS A 200 -2.09 -0.09 -5.99
CA HIS A 200 -2.72 1.24 -6.04
C HIS A 200 -3.82 1.35 -7.08
N GLY A 201 -3.77 0.52 -8.13
CA GLY A 201 -4.64 0.65 -9.29
C GLY A 201 -6.13 0.63 -8.92
N GLY A 202 -6.51 -0.19 -7.94
CA GLY A 202 -7.88 -0.28 -7.44
C GLY A 202 -8.36 0.99 -6.73
N PHE A 203 -7.48 1.94 -6.44
CA PHE A 203 -7.81 3.23 -5.82
C PHE A 203 -7.80 4.41 -6.78
N VAL A 204 -7.70 4.15 -8.10
CA VAL A 204 -7.89 5.17 -9.13
C VAL A 204 -9.38 5.46 -9.32
N GLY A 205 -9.78 6.72 -9.19
CA GLY A 205 -11.18 7.17 -9.32
C GLY A 205 -11.51 8.46 -8.57
N PRO A 206 -12.75 8.98 -8.72
CA PRO A 206 -13.25 10.09 -7.90
C PRO A 206 -13.10 9.82 -6.39
N GLY A 207 -12.67 10.83 -5.63
CA GLY A 207 -12.42 10.77 -4.19
C GLY A 207 -11.05 10.22 -3.78
N MET A 208 -10.22 9.74 -4.70
CA MET A 208 -8.88 9.16 -4.44
C MET A 208 -7.88 9.54 -5.55
N LEU A 209 -7.15 8.56 -6.12
CA LEU A 209 -6.07 8.77 -7.08
C LEU A 209 -6.59 9.18 -8.46
N SER A 210 -5.82 10.05 -9.13
CA SER A 210 -6.00 10.37 -10.55
C SER A 210 -5.35 9.34 -11.46
N ALA A 211 -4.19 8.83 -11.07
CA ALA A 211 -3.49 7.75 -11.75
C ALA A 211 -2.67 6.88 -10.80
N ALA A 212 -2.33 5.68 -11.26
CA ALA A 212 -1.42 4.76 -10.59
C ALA A 212 -0.39 4.21 -11.60
N CYS A 213 0.83 3.96 -11.12
CA CYS A 213 1.94 3.41 -11.90
C CYS A 213 2.38 2.03 -11.37
N PRO A 214 1.81 0.93 -11.89
CA PRO A 214 2.26 -0.41 -11.55
C PRO A 214 3.66 -0.71 -12.13
N GLY A 215 4.59 -1.09 -11.25
CA GLY A 215 5.86 -1.71 -11.62
C GLY A 215 5.73 -3.22 -11.78
N GLU A 216 6.86 -3.89 -11.95
CA GLU A 216 6.89 -5.37 -11.89
C GLU A 216 6.55 -5.87 -10.47
N VAL A 217 6.31 -7.17 -10.31
CA VAL A 217 5.97 -7.74 -8.99
C VAL A 217 7.05 -7.40 -7.96
N PHE A 218 6.66 -6.70 -6.89
CA PHE A 218 7.52 -6.19 -5.81
C PHE A 218 8.71 -5.32 -6.28
N THR A 219 8.61 -4.71 -7.46
CA THR A 219 9.66 -3.85 -8.02
C THR A 219 9.08 -2.52 -8.44
N SER A 220 9.66 -1.43 -7.94
CA SER A 220 9.24 -0.07 -8.25
C SER A 220 9.11 0.21 -9.77
N PRO A 221 8.10 0.98 -10.23
CA PRO A 221 8.02 1.45 -11.61
C PRO A 221 9.21 2.34 -11.99
N VAL A 222 9.50 2.42 -13.28
CA VAL A 222 10.57 3.30 -13.77
C VAL A 222 10.08 4.76 -13.87
N PRO A 223 10.97 5.78 -13.73
CA PRO A 223 10.59 7.19 -13.69
C PRO A 223 9.66 7.64 -14.82
N ASP A 224 9.93 7.20 -16.05
CA ASP A 224 9.15 7.57 -17.24
C ASP A 224 7.67 7.19 -17.14
N GLN A 225 7.33 6.13 -16.37
CA GLN A 225 5.94 5.76 -16.13
C GLN A 225 5.21 6.84 -15.30
N MET A 226 5.86 7.36 -14.26
CA MET A 226 5.31 8.42 -13.41
C MET A 226 5.25 9.76 -14.14
N VAL A 227 6.24 10.09 -14.98
CA VAL A 227 6.20 11.29 -15.84
C VAL A 227 5.00 11.21 -16.79
N ARG A 228 4.80 10.06 -17.46
CA ARG A 228 3.64 9.82 -18.33
C ARG A 228 2.32 9.95 -17.57
N ALA A 229 2.25 9.39 -16.36
CA ALA A 229 1.06 9.48 -15.53
C ALA A 229 0.78 10.93 -15.13
N ALA A 230 1.78 11.67 -14.67
CA ALA A 230 1.68 13.08 -14.31
C ALA A 230 1.20 13.93 -15.48
N ALA A 231 1.80 13.78 -16.67
CA ALA A 231 1.39 14.47 -17.88
C ALA A 231 -0.06 14.15 -18.30
N ALA A 232 -0.53 12.91 -18.08
CA ALA A 232 -1.90 12.51 -18.40
C ALA A 232 -2.96 13.09 -17.44
N VAL A 233 -2.57 13.45 -16.21
CA VAL A 233 -3.50 13.94 -15.18
C VAL A 233 -3.35 15.40 -14.82
N ASP A 234 -2.28 16.06 -15.26
CA ASP A 234 -2.05 17.47 -14.97
C ASP A 234 -3.14 18.35 -15.57
N SER A 235 -3.84 19.08 -14.70
CA SER A 235 -4.87 20.04 -15.07
C SER A 235 -4.38 21.50 -14.99
N GLY A 236 -3.08 21.72 -14.77
CA GLY A 236 -2.49 23.01 -14.43
C GLY A 236 -2.69 23.42 -12.96
N ALA A 237 -3.16 22.52 -12.10
CA ALA A 237 -3.31 22.73 -10.66
C ALA A 237 -2.20 22.03 -9.84
N GLY A 238 -1.26 21.35 -10.52
CA GLY A 238 -0.18 20.59 -9.92
C GLY A 238 -0.54 19.14 -9.62
N VAL A 239 0.48 18.34 -9.34
CA VAL A 239 0.41 16.89 -9.11
C VAL A 239 1.06 16.55 -7.78
N LEU A 240 0.34 15.83 -6.92
CA LEU A 240 0.90 15.24 -5.69
C LEU A 240 1.28 13.78 -5.94
N PHE A 241 2.57 13.47 -5.77
CA PHE A 241 3.07 12.11 -5.68
C PHE A 241 2.92 11.56 -4.26
N VAL A 242 2.22 10.44 -4.14
CA VAL A 242 2.12 9.65 -2.90
C VAL A 242 3.08 8.47 -3.00
N VAL A 243 4.13 8.48 -2.18
CA VAL A 243 5.26 7.55 -2.31
C VAL A 243 5.40 6.72 -1.05
N LYS A 244 5.39 5.39 -1.17
CA LYS A 244 5.70 4.49 -0.05
C LYS A 244 7.20 4.50 0.21
N ASN A 245 7.63 4.48 1.46
CA ASN A 245 9.06 4.51 1.79
C ASN A 245 9.73 3.15 1.56
N TYR A 246 10.06 2.89 0.29
CA TYR A 246 10.99 1.86 -0.17
C TYR A 246 12.04 2.53 -1.05
N THR A 247 13.30 2.14 -0.92
CA THR A 247 14.43 2.82 -1.59
C THR A 247 14.21 2.93 -3.10
N GLY A 248 13.72 1.87 -3.76
CA GLY A 248 13.41 1.92 -5.19
C GLY A 248 12.29 2.92 -5.52
N ASP A 249 11.21 2.92 -4.74
CA ASP A 249 10.09 3.86 -4.90
C ASP A 249 10.54 5.31 -4.72
N VAL A 250 11.29 5.60 -3.65
CA VAL A 250 11.77 6.96 -3.37
C VAL A 250 12.66 7.47 -4.51
N LEU A 251 13.68 6.68 -4.91
CA LEU A 251 14.62 7.10 -5.96
C LEU A 251 13.91 7.31 -7.31
N ASN A 252 13.01 6.42 -7.69
CA ASN A 252 12.33 6.51 -8.98
C ASN A 252 11.32 7.65 -9.02
N PHE A 253 10.57 7.89 -7.94
CA PHE A 253 9.65 9.02 -7.85
C PHE A 253 10.37 10.38 -7.75
N ASP A 254 11.54 10.43 -7.12
CA ASP A 254 12.36 11.65 -7.08
C ASP A 254 12.87 12.01 -8.47
N MET A 255 13.41 11.04 -9.20
CA MET A 255 13.80 11.24 -10.60
C MET A 255 12.60 11.66 -11.47
N ALA A 256 11.43 11.04 -11.27
CA ALA A 256 10.23 11.40 -12.03
C ALA A 256 9.73 12.81 -11.71
N ALA A 257 9.87 13.28 -10.46
CA ALA A 257 9.51 14.64 -10.08
C ALA A 257 10.40 15.65 -10.81
N GLU A 258 11.72 15.44 -10.81
CA GLU A 258 12.67 16.28 -11.54
C GLU A 258 12.34 16.34 -13.04
N LEU A 259 12.09 15.19 -13.67
CA LEU A 259 11.74 15.10 -15.09
C LEU A 259 10.39 15.78 -15.43
N ALA A 260 9.38 15.62 -14.58
CA ALA A 260 8.08 16.25 -14.78
C ALA A 260 8.15 17.78 -14.60
N GLU A 261 8.96 18.26 -13.66
CA GLU A 261 9.23 19.69 -13.47
C GLU A 261 9.94 20.31 -14.68
N ASP A 262 10.89 19.59 -15.29
CA ASP A 262 11.54 19.99 -16.55
C ASP A 262 10.53 20.10 -17.72
N GLU A 263 9.44 19.32 -17.69
CA GLU A 263 8.31 19.42 -18.63
C GLU A 263 7.27 20.51 -18.24
N GLY A 264 7.51 21.24 -17.16
CA GLY A 264 6.68 22.34 -16.69
C GLY A 264 5.49 21.92 -15.81
N ILE A 265 5.47 20.67 -15.33
CA ILE A 265 4.45 20.17 -14.40
C ILE A 265 4.88 20.47 -12.97
N GLN A 266 4.05 21.21 -12.23
CA GLN A 266 4.31 21.45 -10.81
C GLN A 266 4.05 20.16 -10.02
N VAL A 267 5.09 19.62 -9.37
CA VAL A 267 5.01 18.39 -8.57
C VAL A 267 5.27 18.68 -7.09
N ALA A 268 4.50 18.02 -6.22
CA ALA A 268 4.81 17.89 -4.81
C ALA A 268 4.86 16.40 -4.44
N LYS A 269 5.47 16.06 -3.31
CA LYS A 269 5.66 14.67 -2.88
C LYS A 269 5.39 14.49 -1.39
N VAL A 270 4.57 13.50 -1.04
CA VAL A 270 4.45 12.97 0.32
C VAL A 270 5.07 11.58 0.39
N LEU A 271 5.93 11.37 1.39
CA LEU A 271 6.51 10.07 1.71
C LEU A 271 5.68 9.43 2.83
N VAL A 272 5.31 8.17 2.66
CA VAL A 272 4.55 7.39 3.65
C VAL A 272 5.47 6.37 4.31
N ASP A 273 5.59 6.46 5.64
CA ASP A 273 6.58 5.75 6.46
C ASP A 273 6.00 5.29 7.81
N ASP A 274 4.81 4.68 7.75
CA ASP A 274 3.95 4.39 8.90
C ASP A 274 4.29 3.10 9.67
N ASP A 275 5.08 2.20 9.11
CA ASP A 275 5.37 0.90 9.74
C ASP A 275 6.30 1.03 10.96
N VAL A 276 5.80 0.64 12.13
CA VAL A 276 6.55 0.73 13.40
C VAL A 276 7.40 -0.50 13.71
N ALA A 277 7.38 -1.52 12.85
CA ALA A 277 8.08 -2.77 13.12
C ALA A 277 9.61 -2.63 13.13
N VAL A 278 10.16 -1.87 12.18
CA VAL A 278 11.61 -1.72 11.96
C VAL A 278 11.95 -0.31 11.48
N THR A 279 13.08 0.22 11.93
CA THR A 279 13.59 1.54 11.53
C THR A 279 14.54 1.48 10.34
N ASP A 280 15.02 0.30 9.95
CA ASP A 280 15.78 0.03 8.71
C ASP A 280 15.49 -1.41 8.28
N SER A 281 15.33 -1.67 6.98
CA SER A 281 15.03 -3.01 6.44
C SER A 281 15.79 -3.30 5.14
N LEU A 282 15.61 -4.50 4.56
CA LEU A 282 16.33 -4.93 3.36
C LEU A 282 16.20 -3.96 2.16
N TYR A 283 15.08 -3.25 2.06
CA TYR A 283 14.76 -2.37 0.93
C TYR A 283 14.40 -0.94 1.35
N THR A 284 14.61 -0.57 2.61
CA THR A 284 14.21 0.74 3.14
C THR A 284 15.23 1.29 4.12
N ALA A 285 15.58 2.56 3.96
CA ALA A 285 16.18 3.38 5.00
C ALA A 285 15.06 4.11 5.76
N GLY A 286 15.02 4.01 7.09
CA GLY A 286 13.85 4.45 7.85
C GLY A 286 12.72 3.42 7.88
N ARG A 287 11.53 3.88 8.23
CA ARG A 287 10.32 3.05 8.34
C ARG A 287 9.71 2.76 6.97
N ARG A 288 9.12 1.57 6.81
CA ARG A 288 8.43 1.18 5.56
C ARG A 288 7.09 1.91 5.42
N GLY A 289 6.66 2.13 4.18
CA GLY A 289 5.30 2.58 3.85
C GLY A 289 4.37 1.39 3.63
N THR A 290 3.26 1.32 4.38
CA THR A 290 2.32 0.19 4.36
C THR A 290 0.86 0.67 4.37
N GLY A 291 0.08 0.36 5.41
CA GLY A 291 -1.36 0.55 5.46
C GLY A 291 -1.81 2.01 5.46
N ALA A 292 -1.03 2.93 6.02
CA ALA A 292 -1.37 4.37 6.03
C ALA A 292 -1.45 4.97 4.63
N THR A 293 -0.81 4.33 3.64
CA THR A 293 -0.87 4.76 2.24
C THR A 293 -2.32 4.88 1.77
N LEU A 294 -3.19 3.93 2.14
CA LEU A 294 -4.62 4.00 1.82
C LEU A 294 -5.29 5.23 2.43
N PHE A 295 -4.97 5.57 3.68
CA PHE A 295 -5.53 6.75 4.34
C PHE A 295 -5.05 8.04 3.67
N VAL A 296 -3.76 8.12 3.32
CA VAL A 296 -3.20 9.27 2.61
C VAL A 296 -3.89 9.45 1.26
N GLU A 297 -4.03 8.38 0.47
CA GLU A 297 -4.68 8.44 -0.85
C GLU A 297 -6.16 8.85 -0.76
N LYS A 298 -6.89 8.33 0.23
CA LYS A 298 -8.30 8.68 0.44
C LYS A 298 -8.49 10.12 0.91
N ILE A 299 -7.77 10.53 1.93
CA ILE A 299 -8.01 11.80 2.60
C ILE A 299 -7.44 12.95 1.77
N ALA A 300 -6.26 12.78 1.17
CA ALA A 300 -5.70 13.77 0.24
C ALA A 300 -6.50 13.83 -1.07
N GLY A 301 -7.00 12.70 -1.57
CA GLY A 301 -7.86 12.65 -2.75
C GLY A 301 -9.17 13.42 -2.55
N ALA A 302 -9.80 13.28 -1.38
CA ALA A 302 -10.98 14.06 -1.00
C ALA A 302 -10.65 15.56 -0.87
N ALA A 303 -9.51 15.91 -0.26
CA ALA A 303 -9.07 17.30 -0.15
C ALA A 303 -8.84 17.94 -1.53
N ALA A 304 -8.33 17.17 -2.50
CA ALA A 304 -8.18 17.62 -3.87
C ALA A 304 -9.55 17.76 -4.59
N ASP A 305 -10.52 16.89 -4.32
CA ASP A 305 -11.88 17.02 -4.87
C ASP A 305 -12.62 18.27 -4.34
N GLU A 306 -12.25 18.79 -3.17
CA GLU A 306 -12.73 20.09 -2.68
C GLU A 306 -12.11 21.29 -3.43
N GLY A 307 -11.18 21.05 -4.36
CA GLY A 307 -10.49 22.09 -5.12
C GLY A 307 -9.40 22.81 -4.33
N ARG A 308 -8.88 22.19 -3.26
CA ARG A 308 -7.78 22.78 -2.48
C ARG A 308 -6.49 22.86 -3.33
N PRO A 309 -5.67 23.91 -3.15
CA PRO A 309 -4.41 24.06 -3.88
C PRO A 309 -3.38 23.01 -3.44
N LEU A 310 -2.38 22.75 -4.29
CA LEU A 310 -1.39 21.67 -4.12
C LEU A 310 -0.74 21.68 -2.73
N GLU A 311 -0.36 22.84 -2.22
CA GLU A 311 0.32 22.96 -0.92
C GLU A 311 -0.59 22.52 0.24
N GLN A 312 -1.90 22.74 0.13
CA GLN A 312 -2.85 22.32 1.15
C GLN A 312 -3.14 20.81 1.05
N VAL A 313 -3.23 20.27 -0.17
CA VAL A 313 -3.40 18.82 -0.37
C VAL A 313 -2.17 18.07 0.16
N GLU A 314 -0.96 18.56 -0.14
CA GLU A 314 0.28 18.03 0.40
C GLU A 314 0.32 18.10 1.94
N ALA A 315 -0.07 19.24 2.53
CA ALA A 315 -0.10 19.41 3.98
C ALA A 315 -1.08 18.43 4.66
N ILE A 316 -2.25 18.19 4.05
CA ILE A 316 -3.20 17.17 4.54
C ILE A 316 -2.58 15.78 4.43
N ALA A 317 -1.95 15.45 3.30
CA ALA A 317 -1.32 14.16 3.11
C ALA A 317 -0.21 13.89 4.15
N ARG A 318 0.64 14.88 4.43
CA ARG A 318 1.68 14.81 5.47
C ARG A 318 1.08 14.63 6.86
N ARG A 319 0.03 15.39 7.21
CA ARG A 319 -0.68 15.24 8.49
C ARG A 319 -1.23 13.84 8.68
N VAL A 320 -1.83 13.26 7.65
CA VAL A 320 -2.37 11.90 7.70
C VAL A 320 -1.25 10.88 7.91
N ASN A 321 -0.13 10.99 7.20
CA ASN A 321 1.03 10.12 7.42
C ASN A 321 1.57 10.23 8.85
N GLU A 322 1.81 11.46 9.33
CA GLU A 322 2.33 11.71 10.68
C GLU A 322 1.41 11.17 11.77
N ALA A 323 0.09 11.21 11.55
CA ALA A 323 -0.94 10.70 12.46
C ALA A 323 -1.22 9.20 12.31
N SER A 324 -0.53 8.49 11.40
CA SER A 324 -0.79 7.08 11.11
C SER A 324 0.36 6.16 11.48
N ARG A 325 0.06 4.98 12.03
CA ARG A 325 1.04 3.93 12.32
C ARG A 325 0.48 2.55 12.01
N SER A 326 1.34 1.65 11.51
CA SER A 326 0.99 0.29 11.10
C SER A 326 1.88 -0.77 11.73
N PHE A 327 1.32 -1.97 11.91
CA PHE A 327 2.08 -3.16 12.27
C PHE A 327 1.51 -4.40 11.57
N GLY A 328 2.37 -5.14 10.86
CA GLY A 328 2.01 -6.34 10.10
C GLY A 328 2.39 -7.65 10.79
N VAL A 329 1.69 -8.74 10.47
CA VAL A 329 1.98 -10.10 10.94
C VAL A 329 1.78 -11.09 9.80
N ALA A 330 2.75 -11.99 9.59
CA ALA A 330 2.66 -13.09 8.64
C ALA A 330 2.43 -14.42 9.36
N LEU A 331 1.49 -15.21 8.84
CA LEU A 331 1.24 -16.61 9.21
C LEU A 331 1.83 -17.58 8.17
N SER A 332 2.19 -17.07 6.99
CA SER A 332 2.91 -17.78 5.94
C SER A 332 3.69 -16.77 5.09
N ALA A 333 4.70 -17.21 4.37
CA ALA A 333 5.36 -16.39 3.36
C ALA A 333 4.53 -16.34 2.07
N CYS A 334 4.66 -15.23 1.31
CA CYS A 334 4.12 -15.16 -0.05
C CYS A 334 5.05 -15.86 -1.05
N THR A 335 4.51 -16.18 -2.22
CA THR A 335 5.23 -16.71 -3.38
C THR A 335 5.18 -15.68 -4.49
N THR A 336 6.32 -15.34 -5.11
CA THR A 336 6.31 -14.51 -6.32
C THR A 336 6.21 -15.38 -7.58
N PRO A 337 5.52 -14.92 -8.64
CA PRO A 337 5.43 -15.67 -9.90
C PRO A 337 6.80 -16.05 -10.47
N ALA A 338 7.78 -15.14 -10.40
CA ALA A 338 9.13 -15.36 -10.92
C ALA A 338 9.95 -16.38 -10.11
N LYS A 339 9.79 -16.40 -8.78
CA LYS A 339 10.53 -17.32 -7.91
C LYS A 339 9.89 -18.71 -7.84
N GLY A 340 8.56 -18.78 -7.93
CA GLY A 340 7.79 -20.02 -7.84
C GLY A 340 7.89 -20.77 -6.51
N SER A 341 8.52 -20.17 -5.50
CA SER A 341 8.67 -20.70 -4.15
C SER A 341 8.55 -19.56 -3.12
N PRO A 342 8.28 -19.87 -1.84
CA PRO A 342 8.11 -18.87 -0.80
C PRO A 342 9.26 -17.86 -0.73
N THR A 343 8.95 -16.58 -0.54
CA THR A 343 9.93 -15.48 -0.50
C THR A 343 10.91 -15.61 0.66
N PHE A 344 10.42 -16.07 1.81
CA PHE A 344 11.20 -16.42 2.99
C PHE A 344 10.72 -17.76 3.59
N ASP A 345 11.55 -18.35 4.44
CA ASP A 345 11.22 -19.57 5.18
C ASP A 345 10.53 -19.21 6.49
N LEU A 346 9.28 -19.67 6.68
CA LEU A 346 8.54 -19.56 7.94
C LEU A 346 8.08 -20.96 8.35
N PRO A 347 8.68 -21.56 9.39
CA PRO A 347 8.35 -22.91 9.83
C PRO A 347 6.86 -23.08 10.19
N ALA A 348 6.34 -24.28 9.99
CA ALA A 348 4.98 -24.61 10.39
C ALA A 348 4.80 -24.45 11.92
N GLY A 349 3.75 -23.76 12.32
CA GLY A 349 3.47 -23.47 13.73
C GLY A 349 4.21 -22.24 14.27
N GLU A 350 4.85 -21.45 13.41
CA GLU A 350 5.40 -20.13 13.73
C GLU A 350 4.66 -19.02 12.97
N LEU A 351 4.80 -17.80 13.47
CA LEU A 351 4.40 -16.56 12.83
C LEU A 351 5.55 -15.55 12.87
N GLU A 352 5.48 -14.54 12.01
CA GLU A 352 6.46 -13.45 11.97
C GLU A 352 5.78 -12.12 12.28
N LEU A 353 6.19 -11.48 13.37
CA LEU A 353 5.68 -10.19 13.82
C LEU A 353 6.47 -9.06 13.17
N GLY A 354 5.77 -8.05 12.68
CA GLY A 354 6.35 -6.89 12.02
C GLY A 354 6.76 -7.15 10.57
N ILE A 355 6.13 -8.08 9.86
CA ILE A 355 6.44 -8.37 8.46
C ILE A 355 6.17 -7.16 7.55
N GLY A 356 7.01 -6.97 6.53
CA GLY A 356 6.76 -6.00 5.45
C GLY A 356 5.84 -6.54 4.35
N ILE A 357 5.50 -5.69 3.37
CA ILE A 357 4.57 -6.07 2.27
C ILE A 357 5.27 -6.79 1.12
N HIS A 358 6.60 -6.80 1.02
CA HIS A 358 7.34 -7.57 0.02
C HIS A 358 7.95 -8.86 0.60
N GLY A 359 7.51 -9.27 1.80
CA GLY A 359 8.07 -10.42 2.51
C GLY A 359 9.42 -10.15 3.16
N GLU A 360 9.75 -8.87 3.41
CA GLU A 360 10.93 -8.51 4.18
C GLU A 360 10.81 -9.04 5.62
N PRO A 361 11.92 -9.55 6.20
CA PRO A 361 11.92 -10.04 7.57
C PRO A 361 11.28 -9.06 8.54
N GLY A 362 10.53 -9.63 9.49
CA GLY A 362 9.88 -8.87 10.53
C GLY A 362 10.83 -8.50 11.65
N ARG A 363 10.23 -8.01 12.74
CA ARG A 363 10.92 -7.73 13.98
C ARG A 363 11.38 -9.02 14.68
N GLU A 364 10.52 -10.03 14.70
CA GLU A 364 10.81 -11.31 15.35
C GLU A 364 9.87 -12.43 14.89
N ARG A 365 10.33 -13.67 15.04
CA ARG A 365 9.52 -14.88 14.89
C ARG A 365 9.08 -15.40 16.23
N ARG A 366 7.86 -15.93 16.29
CA ARG A 366 7.30 -16.54 17.49
C ARG A 366 6.53 -17.81 17.15
N PRO A 367 6.36 -18.75 18.08
CA PRO A 367 5.36 -19.80 17.95
C PRO A 367 3.98 -19.20 17.68
N MET A 368 3.10 -19.96 17.02
CA MET A 368 1.75 -19.54 16.69
C MET A 368 1.03 -19.03 17.94
N MET A 369 0.52 -17.81 17.85
CA MET A 369 -0.23 -17.12 18.90
C MET A 369 -1.72 -17.18 18.59
N THR A 370 -2.55 -16.98 19.62
CA THR A 370 -3.98 -16.76 19.42
C THR A 370 -4.24 -15.39 18.78
N SER A 371 -5.40 -15.23 18.13
CA SER A 371 -5.83 -13.96 17.55
C SER A 371 -5.79 -12.79 18.56
N GLY A 372 -6.17 -13.04 19.81
CA GLY A 372 -6.14 -12.03 20.88
C GLY A 372 -4.73 -11.58 21.23
N GLU A 373 -3.80 -12.52 21.39
CA GLU A 373 -2.39 -12.20 21.67
C GLU A 373 -1.73 -11.47 20.49
N ILE A 374 -2.08 -11.81 19.25
CA ILE A 374 -1.60 -11.10 18.06
C ILE A 374 -2.14 -9.67 18.04
N ALA A 375 -3.43 -9.48 18.37
CA ALA A 375 -4.05 -8.16 18.41
C ALA A 375 -3.41 -7.28 19.49
N GLU A 376 -3.13 -7.83 20.67
CA GLU A 376 -2.38 -7.14 21.73
C GLU A 376 -1.00 -6.71 21.26
N ALA A 377 -0.23 -7.61 20.67
CA ALA A 377 1.11 -7.29 20.15
C ALA A 377 1.07 -6.19 19.08
N ALA A 378 0.15 -6.28 18.13
CA ALA A 378 0.02 -5.31 17.04
C ALA A 378 -0.45 -3.94 17.54
N VAL A 379 -1.52 -3.89 18.33
CA VAL A 379 -2.08 -2.65 18.85
C VAL A 379 -1.10 -1.98 19.82
N ASP A 380 -0.45 -2.73 20.71
CA ASP A 380 0.53 -2.15 21.64
C ASP A 380 1.74 -1.57 20.89
N ALA A 381 2.22 -2.23 19.83
CA ALA A 381 3.30 -1.69 18.99
C ALA A 381 2.89 -0.34 18.35
N VAL A 382 1.69 -0.28 17.78
CA VAL A 382 1.16 0.92 17.12
C VAL A 382 0.92 2.05 18.14
N LEU A 383 0.26 1.78 19.26
CA LEU A 383 -0.06 2.78 20.28
C LEU A 383 1.17 3.30 21.02
N THR A 384 2.20 2.46 21.21
CA THR A 384 3.45 2.90 21.84
C THR A 384 4.12 4.03 21.05
N ASP A 385 4.03 3.97 19.72
CA ASP A 385 4.65 4.97 18.85
C ASP A 385 3.71 6.14 18.54
N LEU A 386 2.42 5.87 18.27
CA LEU A 386 1.44 6.91 17.91
C LEU A 386 0.97 7.73 19.12
N ASN A 387 0.68 7.07 20.25
CA ASN A 387 0.11 7.66 21.46
C ASN A 387 -1.04 8.67 21.21
N PRO A 388 -2.15 8.25 20.57
CA PRO A 388 -3.20 9.14 20.11
C PRO A 388 -3.98 9.77 21.29
N ARG A 389 -4.40 11.03 21.11
CA ARG A 389 -5.23 11.76 22.09
C ARG A 389 -6.67 11.96 21.60
N ASN A 390 -6.90 11.80 20.31
CA ASN A 390 -8.20 11.85 19.66
C ASN A 390 -8.63 10.45 19.19
N PRO A 391 -9.89 10.29 18.73
CA PRO A 391 -10.32 9.05 18.11
C PRO A 391 -9.46 8.65 16.90
N VAL A 392 -9.45 7.36 16.58
CA VAL A 392 -8.69 6.81 15.45
C VAL A 392 -9.58 6.20 14.38
N LEU A 393 -9.14 6.26 13.13
CA LEU A 393 -9.54 5.30 12.09
C LEU A 393 -8.79 3.98 12.33
N VAL A 394 -9.46 2.86 12.12
CA VAL A 394 -8.87 1.52 12.22
C VAL A 394 -8.94 0.83 10.86
N LEU A 395 -7.81 0.34 10.37
CA LEU A 395 -7.75 -0.59 9.24
C LEU A 395 -7.23 -1.94 9.74
N VAL A 396 -8.07 -2.96 9.63
CA VAL A 396 -7.68 -4.37 9.78
C VAL A 396 -7.54 -4.95 8.38
N ASN A 397 -6.29 -4.99 7.92
CA ASN A 397 -5.95 -5.37 6.56
C ASN A 397 -5.48 -6.82 6.48
N GLY A 398 -6.03 -7.60 5.56
CA GLY A 398 -5.51 -8.92 5.22
C GLY A 398 -4.36 -8.84 4.23
N MET A 399 -3.36 -9.70 4.40
CA MET A 399 -2.15 -9.71 3.55
C MET A 399 -2.35 -10.46 2.22
N GLY A 400 -3.56 -10.94 1.92
CA GLY A 400 -3.86 -11.67 0.69
C GLY A 400 -4.71 -12.92 0.96
N ALA A 401 -4.08 -13.95 1.55
CA ALA A 401 -4.71 -15.27 1.71
C ALA A 401 -5.52 -15.47 3.01
N THR A 402 -5.59 -14.46 3.88
CA THR A 402 -6.40 -14.54 5.12
C THR A 402 -7.89 -14.37 4.81
N PRO A 403 -8.74 -15.36 5.14
CA PRO A 403 -10.17 -15.27 4.92
C PRO A 403 -10.81 -14.11 5.70
N LEU A 404 -11.85 -13.48 5.11
CA LEU A 404 -12.63 -12.45 5.79
C LEU A 404 -13.22 -12.91 7.14
N LEU A 405 -13.57 -14.20 7.26
CA LEU A 405 -14.02 -14.79 8.53
C LEU A 405 -13.00 -14.58 9.65
N GLU A 406 -11.71 -14.82 9.35
CA GLU A 406 -10.62 -14.63 10.30
C GLU A 406 -10.36 -13.14 10.54
N LEU A 407 -10.40 -12.31 9.50
CA LEU A 407 -10.18 -10.86 9.64
C LEU A 407 -11.26 -10.19 10.52
N TYR A 408 -12.52 -10.60 10.43
CA TYR A 408 -13.56 -10.09 11.33
C TYR A 408 -13.38 -10.58 12.77
N GLY A 409 -12.92 -11.83 12.97
CA GLY A 409 -12.55 -12.34 14.28
C GLY A 409 -11.38 -11.58 14.89
N PHE A 410 -10.34 -11.33 14.10
CA PHE A 410 -9.19 -10.53 14.49
C PHE A 410 -9.56 -9.07 14.79
N ASN A 411 -10.44 -8.48 13.98
CA ASN A 411 -10.97 -7.14 14.26
C ASN A 411 -11.70 -7.08 15.59
N ALA A 412 -12.49 -8.11 15.97
CA ALA A 412 -13.13 -8.12 17.29
C ALA A 412 -12.10 -8.02 18.44
N GLU A 413 -10.96 -8.71 18.31
CA GLU A 413 -9.86 -8.61 19.28
C GLU A 413 -9.17 -7.24 19.23
N VAL A 414 -8.91 -6.68 18.05
CA VAL A 414 -8.36 -5.32 17.91
C VAL A 414 -9.24 -4.28 18.61
N GLN A 415 -10.55 -4.36 18.41
CA GLN A 415 -11.52 -3.45 19.05
C GLN A 415 -11.53 -3.63 20.57
N ARG A 416 -11.46 -4.88 21.07
CA ARG A 416 -11.35 -5.17 22.50
C ARG A 416 -10.11 -4.51 23.10
N VAL A 417 -8.94 -4.73 22.49
CA VAL A 417 -7.66 -4.19 22.97
C VAL A 417 -7.69 -2.66 22.95
N LEU A 418 -8.15 -2.02 21.87
CA LEU A 418 -8.28 -0.57 21.80
C LEU A 418 -9.18 -0.01 22.92
N GLY A 419 -10.30 -0.68 23.20
CA GLY A 419 -11.19 -0.32 24.31
C GLY A 419 -10.52 -0.41 25.68
N GLU A 420 -9.75 -1.48 25.93
CA GLU A 420 -8.97 -1.65 27.17
C GLU A 420 -7.87 -0.60 27.33
N ARG A 421 -7.29 -0.13 26.22
CA ARG A 421 -6.30 0.94 26.19
C ARG A 421 -6.93 2.35 26.21
N GLY A 422 -8.26 2.45 26.20
CA GLY A 422 -8.98 3.73 26.23
C GLY A 422 -8.91 4.52 24.93
N THR A 423 -8.57 3.87 23.81
CA THR A 423 -8.50 4.51 22.48
C THR A 423 -9.87 4.47 21.81
N ALA A 424 -10.48 5.64 21.59
CA ALA A 424 -11.76 5.74 20.90
C ALA A 424 -11.61 5.44 19.40
N VAL A 425 -12.55 4.68 18.83
CA VAL A 425 -12.58 4.33 17.40
C VAL A 425 -13.67 5.14 16.70
N ALA A 426 -13.29 5.87 15.64
CA ALA A 426 -14.22 6.67 14.85
C ALA A 426 -14.84 5.88 13.69
N ARG A 427 -14.01 5.15 12.93
CA ARG A 427 -14.42 4.30 11.81
C ARG A 427 -13.51 3.08 11.73
N THR A 428 -13.99 2.03 11.06
CA THR A 428 -13.23 0.80 10.87
C THR A 428 -13.41 0.27 9.47
N LEU A 429 -12.30 -0.16 8.86
CA LEU A 429 -12.26 -0.84 7.58
C LEU A 429 -11.62 -2.22 7.78
N VAL A 430 -12.27 -3.27 7.26
CA VAL A 430 -11.79 -4.67 7.38
C VAL A 430 -11.79 -5.30 5.99
N GLY A 431 -10.69 -5.94 5.60
CA GLY A 431 -10.57 -6.60 4.29
C GLY A 431 -9.16 -6.54 3.71
N ASN A 432 -9.03 -6.83 2.43
CA ASN A 432 -7.74 -6.80 1.72
C ASN A 432 -7.61 -5.48 0.97
N TYR A 433 -6.69 -4.62 1.42
CA TYR A 433 -6.48 -3.28 0.87
C TYR A 433 -5.02 -3.01 0.49
N VAL A 434 -4.08 -3.55 1.27
CA VAL A 434 -2.63 -3.49 1.06
C VAL A 434 -2.09 -4.91 1.22
N THR A 435 -2.14 -5.69 0.15
CA THR A 435 -1.82 -7.13 0.21
C THR A 435 -0.33 -7.41 -0.02
N SER A 436 0.05 -8.68 0.08
CA SER A 436 1.34 -9.23 -0.33
C SER A 436 1.07 -10.57 -1.02
N LEU A 437 0.54 -10.52 -2.24
CA LEU A 437 0.18 -11.69 -3.04
C LEU A 437 -0.68 -12.71 -2.25
N ASP A 438 -0.16 -13.91 -2.03
CA ASP A 438 -0.80 -15.04 -1.35
C ASP A 438 -0.37 -15.17 0.13
N MET A 439 0.21 -14.12 0.73
CA MET A 439 0.56 -14.13 2.15
C MET A 439 -0.69 -14.29 3.01
N ALA A 440 -0.74 -15.36 3.82
CA ALA A 440 -1.65 -15.41 4.97
C ALA A 440 -1.03 -14.58 6.11
N GLY A 441 -1.82 -13.67 6.66
CA GLY A 441 -1.41 -12.65 7.62
C GLY A 441 -2.40 -11.50 7.72
N ALA A 442 -2.15 -10.58 8.65
CA ALA A 442 -2.92 -9.36 8.78
C ALA A 442 -2.04 -8.19 9.24
N SER A 443 -2.48 -6.97 9.01
CA SER A 443 -1.91 -5.77 9.60
C SER A 443 -2.98 -4.92 10.26
N VAL A 444 -2.56 -4.16 11.28
CA VAL A 444 -3.37 -3.15 11.95
C VAL A 444 -2.76 -1.79 11.67
N THR A 445 -3.55 -0.89 11.11
CA THR A 445 -3.17 0.53 10.94
C THR A 445 -4.15 1.39 11.73
N LEU A 446 -3.61 2.32 12.51
CA LEU A 446 -4.37 3.35 13.20
C LEU A 446 -3.99 4.72 12.64
N CYS A 447 -4.98 5.58 12.40
CA CYS A 447 -4.78 6.98 12.07
C CYS A 447 -5.53 7.85 13.08
N GLU A 448 -4.82 8.64 13.89
CA GLU A 448 -5.45 9.66 14.73
C GLU A 448 -6.14 10.70 13.84
N ILE A 449 -7.38 11.07 14.19
CA ILE A 449 -8.17 12.02 13.39
C ILE A 449 -8.75 13.14 14.24
N ASP A 450 -8.84 14.31 13.62
CA ASP A 450 -9.67 15.43 14.06
C ASP A 450 -10.95 15.50 13.21
N GLU A 451 -11.79 16.52 13.45
CA GLU A 451 -13.04 16.72 12.70
C GLU A 451 -12.81 16.94 11.20
N GLU A 452 -11.70 17.57 10.81
CA GLU A 452 -11.38 17.84 9.41
C GLU A 452 -11.01 16.54 8.68
N LEU A 453 -10.08 15.76 9.25
CA LEU A 453 -9.66 14.49 8.64
C LEU A 453 -10.82 13.48 8.61
N LEU A 454 -11.69 13.47 9.62
CA LEU A 454 -12.89 12.65 9.62
C LEU A 454 -13.86 13.04 8.49
N GLY A 455 -14.07 14.34 8.27
CA GLY A 455 -14.90 14.84 7.18
C GLY A 455 -14.39 14.40 5.80
N LEU A 456 -13.08 14.51 5.58
CA LEU A 456 -12.42 14.07 4.34
C LEU A 456 -12.45 12.55 4.15
N TRP A 457 -12.35 11.79 5.24
CA TRP A 457 -12.55 10.34 5.20
C TRP A 457 -13.97 9.99 4.76
N ASP A 458 -14.98 10.56 5.42
CA ASP A 458 -16.40 10.27 5.14
C ASP A 458 -16.87 10.82 3.77
N ALA A 459 -16.10 11.73 3.14
CA ALA A 459 -16.41 12.27 1.82
C ALA A 459 -16.53 11.15 0.75
N PRO A 460 -17.39 11.33 -0.28
CA PRO A 460 -17.65 10.32 -1.30
C PRO A 460 -16.40 9.80 -2.00
N VAL A 461 -16.41 8.52 -2.37
CA VAL A 461 -15.35 7.86 -3.14
C VAL A 461 -15.94 6.83 -4.07
N ARG A 462 -15.39 6.73 -5.28
CA ARG A 462 -15.81 5.75 -6.29
C ARG A 462 -14.60 5.21 -7.05
N THR A 463 -13.97 4.19 -6.48
CA THR A 463 -12.87 3.44 -7.10
C THR A 463 -13.23 1.95 -7.14
N PRO A 464 -12.51 1.12 -7.92
CA PRO A 464 -12.70 -0.34 -7.89
C PRO A 464 -12.57 -0.97 -6.49
N GLY A 465 -11.64 -0.46 -5.67
CA GLY A 465 -11.28 -1.00 -4.36
C GLY A 465 -11.93 -0.28 -3.17
N LEU A 466 -12.55 0.89 -3.37
CA LEU A 466 -13.17 1.67 -2.30
C LEU A 466 -14.37 2.47 -2.81
N ARG A 467 -15.54 2.33 -2.16
CA ARG A 467 -16.76 2.97 -2.62
C ARG A 467 -17.76 3.28 -1.50
N TRP A 468 -18.09 4.56 -1.30
CA TRP A 468 -19.19 5.01 -0.44
C TRP A 468 -19.63 6.44 -0.77
N GLY A 469 -20.73 6.88 -0.14
CA GLY A 469 -21.21 8.27 -0.23
C GLY A 469 -21.83 8.65 -1.57
N MET A 470 -22.40 7.68 -2.30
CA MET A 470 -23.03 7.89 -3.59
C MET A 470 -24.53 8.20 -3.51
#